data_AF-A0A0J8THE5-F1
#
_entry.id   AF-A0A0J8THE5-F1
#
_cell.length_a   1.000
_cell.length_b   1.000
_cell.length_c   1.000
_cell.angle_alpha   90.00
_cell.angle_beta   90.00
_cell.angle_gamma   90.00
#
_symmetry.space_group_name_H-M   'P 1'
#
loop_
_entity.id
_entity.type
_entity.pdbx_description
1 polymer ?
#
loop_
_entity_poly.entity_id
_entity_poly.type
_entity_poly.pdbx_seq_one_letter_code
_entity_poly.pdbx_strand_id
1 'polypeptide(L)'
;MPAYHSIFLQEPNEQTIGNFPILPLRTRTRGPAYTLPTLPAGSSDADIDPDSESYDCIDEILSLYRANTFFRNFEIKGPADRMLIYGILFISECLGRVKPGMPAREAEKVSIP
;
A
#
# COMPACT_ATOMS: atom_id res chain seq x y z
N MET A 1 -19.91 8.66 7.42
CA MET A 1 -18.60 9.18 6.97
C MET A 1 -18.26 8.53 5.64
N PRO A 2 -17.67 9.26 4.68
CA PRO A 2 -17.17 8.69 3.42
C PRO A 2 -15.89 7.87 3.63
N ALA A 3 -15.53 7.03 2.66
CA ALA A 3 -14.27 6.28 2.66
C ALA A 3 -13.06 7.22 2.48
N TYR A 4 -11.88 6.76 2.90
CA TYR A 4 -10.64 7.52 2.81
C TYR A 4 -9.98 7.27 1.44
N HIS A 5 -9.69 8.36 0.73
CA HIS A 5 -9.03 8.34 -0.58
C HIS A 5 -7.51 8.50 -0.45
N SER A 6 -6.80 8.11 -1.50
CA SER A 6 -5.34 8.24 -1.54
C SER A 6 -4.89 9.70 -1.65
N ILE A 7 -3.87 10.09 -0.89
CA ILE A 7 -3.24 11.41 -0.96
C ILE A 7 -2.48 11.60 -2.27
N PHE A 8 -2.03 10.52 -2.90
CA PHE A 8 -1.29 10.52 -4.16
C PHE A 8 -2.14 11.03 -5.34
N LEU A 9 -3.47 11.11 -5.20
CA LEU A 9 -4.35 11.74 -6.20
C LEU A 9 -3.96 13.17 -6.58
N GLN A 10 -3.19 13.86 -5.75
CA GLN A 10 -2.73 15.24 -5.99
C GLN A 10 -1.43 15.32 -6.81
N GLU A 11 -0.74 14.20 -7.03
CA GLU A 11 0.52 14.17 -7.79
C GLU A 11 0.27 14.34 -9.29
N PRO A 12 0.74 15.43 -9.92
CA PRO A 12 0.58 15.63 -11.35
C PRO A 12 1.49 14.67 -12.15
N ASN A 13 0.96 14.11 -13.25
CA ASN A 13 1.69 13.25 -14.20
C ASN A 13 2.13 11.87 -13.65
N GLU A 14 1.31 11.22 -12.84
CA GLU A 14 1.52 9.80 -12.51
C GLU A 14 1.60 8.95 -13.79
N GLN A 15 2.68 8.18 -13.94
CA GLN A 15 2.80 7.21 -15.02
C GLN A 15 1.74 6.13 -14.80
N THR A 16 0.83 5.96 -15.76
CA THR A 16 -0.24 4.95 -15.66
C THR A 16 -0.07 3.85 -16.70
N ILE A 17 -0.40 2.62 -16.32
CA ILE A 17 -0.55 1.47 -17.23
C ILE A 17 -1.98 0.97 -17.08
N GLY A 18 -2.78 1.05 -18.14
CA GLY A 18 -4.14 0.50 -18.13
C GLY A 18 -5.03 1.08 -17.02
N ASN A 19 -4.91 2.39 -16.75
CA ASN A 19 -5.57 3.10 -15.64
C ASN A 19 -5.14 2.66 -14.23
N PHE A 20 -3.99 2.00 -14.10
CA PHE A 20 -3.35 1.73 -12.83
C PHE A 20 -2.09 2.60 -12.69
N PRO A 21 -1.88 3.32 -11.58
CA PRO A 21 -0.71 4.17 -11.43
C PRO A 21 0.52 3.35 -11.07
N ILE A 22 1.67 3.75 -11.61
CA ILE A 22 2.98 3.28 -11.18
C ILE A 22 3.55 4.34 -10.24
N LEU A 23 3.28 4.16 -8.95
CA LEU A 23 3.84 5.03 -7.92
C LEU A 23 5.23 4.53 -7.50
N PRO A 24 6.14 5.44 -7.11
CA PRO A 24 7.40 5.08 -6.48
C PRO A 24 7.18 4.22 -5.23
N LEU A 25 8.04 3.22 -5.02
CA LEU A 25 7.93 2.28 -3.91
C LEU A 25 9.26 2.13 -3.17
N ARG A 26 9.19 2.00 -1.85
CA ARG A 26 10.34 1.61 -1.03
C ARG A 26 10.47 0.09 -1.03
N THR A 27 11.10 -0.47 -2.05
CA THR A 27 11.23 -1.93 -2.21
C THR A 27 12.66 -2.37 -2.53
N ARG A 28 13.00 -3.58 -2.07
CA ARG A 28 14.22 -4.31 -2.45
C ARG A 28 13.99 -5.25 -3.64
N THR A 29 12.72 -5.49 -3.98
CA THR A 29 12.32 -6.38 -5.07
C THR A 29 12.39 -5.64 -6.40
N ARG A 30 12.89 -6.30 -7.45
CA ARG A 30 12.94 -5.71 -8.79
C ARG A 30 11.51 -5.48 -9.30
N GLY A 31 11.27 -4.30 -9.86
CA GLY A 31 9.98 -3.93 -10.45
C GLY A 31 10.10 -2.73 -11.38
N PRO A 32 9.01 -2.40 -12.09
CA PRO A 32 8.97 -1.25 -13.02
C PRO A 32 8.84 0.10 -12.30
N ALA A 33 8.52 0.11 -11.00
CA ALA A 33 8.37 1.32 -10.19
C ALA A 33 9.73 1.93 -9.86
N TYR A 34 9.77 3.27 -9.78
CA TYR A 34 10.94 3.99 -9.28
C TYR A 34 11.17 3.62 -7.80
N THR A 35 12.43 3.35 -7.44
CA THR A 35 12.79 2.94 -6.09
C THR A 35 13.03 4.17 -5.22
N LEU A 36 12.23 4.33 -4.17
CA LEU A 36 12.42 5.38 -3.16
C LEU A 36 13.64 5.09 -2.27
N PRO A 37 14.23 6.13 -1.65
CA PRO A 37 15.32 5.95 -0.70
C PRO A 37 14.90 5.06 0.47
N THR A 38 15.86 4.31 1.02
CA THR A 38 15.62 3.50 2.21
C THR A 38 15.51 4.39 3.44
N LEU A 39 14.66 3.99 4.37
CA LEU A 39 14.52 4.66 5.66
C LEU A 39 15.86 4.81 6.41
N PRO A 40 16.09 5.94 7.10
CA PRO A 40 17.28 6.14 7.90
C PRO A 40 17.35 5.16 9.08
N ALA A 41 18.57 4.74 9.43
CA ALA A 41 18.82 3.77 10.47
C ALA A 41 18.27 4.26 11.83
N GLY A 42 17.22 3.59 12.33
CA GLY A 42 16.56 3.91 13.60
C GLY A 42 15.09 4.32 13.48
N SER A 43 14.56 4.49 12.27
CA SER A 43 13.12 4.66 12.04
C SER A 43 12.42 3.29 11.92
N SER A 44 11.20 3.21 12.43
CA SER A 44 10.37 2.00 12.37
C SER A 44 9.62 1.92 11.04
N ASP A 45 9.65 0.77 10.37
CA ASP A 45 8.91 0.51 9.12
C ASP A 45 7.38 0.66 9.26
N ALA A 46 6.84 0.69 10.50
CA ALA A 46 5.41 0.70 10.77
C ALA A 46 4.81 2.11 10.92
N ASP A 47 5.61 3.10 11.30
CA ASP A 47 5.14 4.46 11.66
C ASP A 47 6.04 5.49 10.97
N ILE A 48 5.70 5.81 9.72
CA ILE A 48 6.44 6.73 8.87
C ILE A 48 5.61 8.00 8.68
N ASP A 49 6.28 9.15 8.79
CA ASP A 49 5.66 10.45 8.55
C ASP A 49 5.19 10.57 7.08
N PRO A 50 3.92 10.91 6.80
CA PRO A 50 3.44 11.17 5.44
C PRO A 50 4.26 12.21 4.67
N ASP A 51 4.92 13.13 5.37
CA ASP A 51 5.78 14.16 4.76
C ASP A 51 7.20 13.64 4.44
N SER A 52 7.49 12.36 4.71
CA SER A 52 8.80 11.75 4.43
C SER A 52 8.99 11.44 2.94
N GLU A 53 10.18 11.70 2.41
CA GLU A 53 10.58 11.27 1.05
C GLU A 53 10.57 9.74 0.86
N SER A 54 10.54 8.98 1.96
CA SER A 54 10.48 7.52 1.95
C SER A 54 9.07 6.96 2.18
N TYR A 55 8.07 7.83 2.32
CA TYR A 55 6.66 7.44 2.45
C TYR A 55 6.15 6.94 1.11
N ASP A 56 5.62 5.72 1.10
CA ASP A 56 5.09 5.11 -0.11
C ASP A 56 3.59 4.81 0.00
N CYS A 57 3.00 4.44 -1.13
CA CYS A 57 1.59 4.10 -1.19
C CYS A 57 1.25 2.81 -0.43
N ILE A 58 2.21 1.92 -0.13
CA ILE A 58 1.95 0.73 0.68
C ILE A 58 1.76 1.14 2.15
N ASP A 59 2.58 2.06 2.65
CA ASP A 59 2.45 2.63 3.99
C ASP A 59 1.06 3.30 4.16
N GLU A 60 0.58 3.99 3.12
CA GLU A 60 -0.78 4.55 3.08
C GLU A 60 -1.86 3.45 3.11
N ILE A 61 -1.74 2.44 2.24
CA ILE A 61 -2.69 1.33 2.16
C ILE A 61 -2.82 0.63 3.51
N LEU A 62 -1.70 0.34 4.18
CA LEU A 62 -1.69 -0.33 5.50
C LEU A 62 -2.36 0.55 6.57
N SER A 63 -2.10 1.84 6.55
CA SER A 63 -2.70 2.82 7.47
C SER A 63 -4.21 2.93 7.27
N LEU A 64 -4.65 2.99 6.01
CA LEU A 64 -6.06 3.16 5.65
C LEU A 64 -6.86 1.85 5.65
N TYR A 65 -6.20 0.68 5.59
CA TYR A 65 -6.84 -0.64 5.52
C TYR A 65 -7.91 -0.81 6.60
N ARG A 66 -7.56 -0.61 7.88
CA ARG A 66 -8.48 -0.85 9.00
C ARG A 66 -9.76 -0.02 8.91
N ALA A 67 -9.66 1.22 8.43
CA ALA A 67 -10.83 2.08 8.29
C ALA A 67 -11.63 1.72 7.02
N ASN A 68 -10.93 1.52 5.90
CA ASN A 68 -11.55 1.32 4.60
C ASN A 68 -12.24 -0.04 4.44
N THR A 69 -11.81 -1.08 5.16
CA THR A 69 -12.44 -2.42 5.10
C THR A 69 -13.90 -2.44 5.57
N PHE A 70 -14.34 -1.46 6.36
CA PHE A 70 -15.73 -1.39 6.84
C PHE A 70 -16.69 -0.78 5.82
N PHE A 71 -16.18 -0.11 4.79
CA PHE A 71 -17.01 0.55 3.79
C PHE A 71 -17.33 -0.39 2.63
N ARG A 72 -18.62 -0.49 2.28
CA ARG A 72 -19.07 -1.31 1.13
C ARG A 72 -18.93 -0.59 -0.20
N ASN A 73 -18.98 0.73 -0.19
CA ASN A 73 -18.96 1.56 -1.39
C ASN A 73 -17.72 2.45 -1.34
N PHE A 74 -16.98 2.48 -2.44
CA PHE A 74 -15.82 3.36 -2.63
C PHE A 74 -15.97 4.07 -3.97
N GLU A 75 -16.01 5.39 -3.95
CA GLU A 75 -16.06 6.20 -5.18
C GLU A 75 -14.64 6.34 -5.72
N ILE A 76 -14.41 6.00 -7.00
CA ILE A 76 -13.07 6.08 -7.59
C ILE A 76 -12.87 7.47 -8.18
N LYS A 77 -12.02 8.29 -7.55
CA LYS A 77 -11.72 9.65 -8.03
C LYS A 77 -10.54 9.72 -8.98
N GLY A 78 -9.65 8.72 -8.96
CA GLY A 78 -8.48 8.69 -9.82
C GLY A 78 -7.76 7.34 -9.83
N PRO A 79 -6.60 7.27 -10.51
CA PRO A 79 -5.81 6.05 -10.59
C PRO A 79 -5.25 5.62 -9.22
N ALA A 80 -4.79 6.54 -8.37
CA ALA A 80 -4.29 6.22 -7.02
C ALA A 80 -5.31 5.47 -6.16
N ASP A 81 -6.60 5.84 -6.25
CA ASP A 81 -7.68 5.12 -5.55
C ASP A 81 -7.82 3.66 -6.01
N ARG A 82 -7.54 3.36 -7.29
CA ARG A 82 -7.59 1.98 -7.80
C ARG A 82 -6.45 1.15 -7.22
N MET A 83 -5.28 1.76 -7.06
CA MET A 83 -4.16 1.13 -6.37
C MET A 83 -4.49 0.88 -4.90
N LEU A 84 -5.12 1.85 -4.22
CA LEU A 84 -5.56 1.72 -2.83
C LEU A 84 -6.55 0.54 -2.67
N ILE A 85 -7.56 0.44 -3.54
CA ILE A 85 -8.52 -0.68 -3.53
C ILE A 85 -7.80 -2.01 -3.76
N TYR A 86 -6.90 -2.08 -4.74
CA TYR A 86 -6.13 -3.30 -5.00
C TYR A 86 -5.31 -3.73 -3.78
N GLY A 87 -4.62 -2.79 -3.14
CA GLY A 87 -3.85 -3.03 -1.93
C GLY A 87 -4.69 -3.56 -0.77
N ILE A 88 -5.87 -2.97 -0.55
CA ILE A 88 -6.80 -3.42 0.50
C ILE A 88 -7.27 -4.86 0.25
N LEU A 89 -7.62 -5.19 -1.00
CA LEU A 89 -8.02 -6.54 -1.39
C LEU A 89 -6.86 -7.54 -1.20
N PHE A 90 -5.64 -7.14 -1.59
CA PHE A 90 -4.44 -7.97 -1.42
C PHE A 90 -4.10 -8.24 0.05
N ILE A 91 -4.22 -7.23 0.93
CA ILE A 91 -4.04 -7.43 2.37
C ILE A 91 -5.10 -8.39 2.91
N SER A 92 -6.36 -8.26 2.46
CA SER A 92 -7.44 -9.15 2.86
C SER A 92 -7.14 -10.61 2.47
N GLU A 93 -6.60 -10.82 1.27
CA GLU A 93 -6.16 -12.14 0.81
C GLU A 93 -4.98 -12.67 1.65
N CYS A 94 -3.96 -11.85 1.90
CA CYS A 94 -2.83 -12.22 2.76
C CYS A 94 -3.29 -12.65 4.15
N LEU A 95 -4.17 -11.87 4.79
CA LEU A 95 -4.72 -12.19 6.11
C LEU A 95 -5.62 -13.42 6.10
N GLY A 96 -6.29 -13.71 4.98
CA GLY A 96 -7.04 -14.95 4.79
C GLY A 96 -6.14 -16.20 4.72
N ARG A 97 -4.91 -16.06 4.24
CA ARG A 97 -3.92 -17.14 4.18
C ARG A 97 -3.14 -17.32 5.49
N VAL A 98 -2.88 -16.24 6.22
CA VAL A 98 -2.17 -16.28 7.51
C VAL A 98 -3.09 -16.78 8.62
N LYS A 99 -2.67 -17.82 9.35
CA LYS A 99 -3.45 -18.39 10.45
C LYS A 99 -3.04 -17.80 11.81
N PRO A 100 -3.98 -17.68 12.78
CA PRO A 100 -3.64 -17.33 14.16
C PRO A 100 -2.62 -18.30 14.73
N GLY A 101 -1.52 -17.79 15.28
CA GLY A 101 -0.44 -18.60 15.88
C GLY A 101 0.60 -19.14 14.89
N MET A 102 0.51 -18.78 13.60
CA MET A 102 1.56 -19.09 12.63
C MET A 102 2.84 -18.30 12.96
N PRO A 103 4.03 -18.94 12.97
CA PRO A 103 5.28 -18.23 13.20
C PRO A 103 5.60 -17.29 12.03
N ALA A 104 6.23 -16.14 12.32
CA ALA A 104 6.46 -15.07 11.32
C ALA A 104 7.12 -15.57 10.03
N ARG A 105 8.12 -16.45 10.13
CA ARG A 105 8.80 -17.04 8.96
C ARG A 105 7.91 -17.91 8.07
N GLU A 106 6.91 -18.56 8.64
CA GLU A 106 5.94 -19.32 7.85
C GLU A 106 4.92 -18.39 7.22
N ALA A 107 4.48 -17.35 7.95
CA ALA A 107 3.58 -16.33 7.42
C ALA A 107 4.21 -15.61 6.21
N GLU A 108 5.50 -15.26 6.27
CA GLU A 108 6.25 -14.68 5.15
C GLU A 108 6.23 -15.55 3.89
N LYS A 109 6.31 -16.89 4.04
CA LYS A 109 6.30 -17.79 2.87
C LYS A 109 4.92 -17.90 2.23
N VAL A 110 3.87 -17.74 3.01
CA VAL A 110 2.48 -17.89 2.57
C VAL A 110 1.95 -16.59 1.95
N SER A 111 2.52 -15.44 2.34
CA SER A 111 2.20 -14.12 1.78
C SER A 111 2.89 -13.83 0.44
N ILE A 112 3.97 -14.56 0.10
CA ILE A 112 4.61 -14.48 -1.21
C ILE A 112 3.80 -15.37 -2.19
N PRO A 113 3.34 -14.84 -3.34
CA PRO A 113 2.66 -15.64 -4.36
C PRO A 113 3.59 -16.67 -5.04
#